data_AF-A0A2M6NZX3-F1
#
_entry.id   AF-A0A2M6NZX3-F1
#
_cell.length_a   1.000
_cell.length_b   1.000
_cell.length_c   1.000
_cell.angle_alpha   90.00
_cell.angle_beta   90.00
_cell.angle_gamma   90.00
#
_symmetry.space_group_name_H-M   'P 1'
#
loop_
_entity.id
_entity.type
_entity.pdbx_description
1 polymer ?
#
loop_
_entity_poly.entity_id
_entity_poly.type
_entity_poly.pdbx_seq_one_letter_code
_entity_poly.pdbx_strand_id
1 'polypeptide(L)'
;MYHNSDHEDLHALLAEMKQQKQYIPGLGHKLFTTEDPRATTLFSIAKETTLFGTHCEFMMRVHKEVNSQSSKPLPINIDGAIAAILCDMGFDYQLGKSIFIIGRVPGLLAHIHEETINDVGIRRLSPEDVVYKGI
;
A
#
# COMPACT_ATOMS: atom_id res chain seq x y z
N MET A 1 9.71 -11.59 -9.50
CA MET A 1 10.12 -10.52 -10.44
C MET A 1 8.95 -10.29 -11.36
N TYR A 2 8.42 -9.08 -11.43
CA TYR A 2 7.39 -8.74 -12.42
C TYR A 2 8.06 -8.86 -13.80
N HIS A 3 7.64 -9.85 -14.60
CA HIS A 3 7.99 -9.84 -16.01
C HIS A 3 7.27 -8.64 -16.62
N ASN A 4 8.03 -7.73 -17.26
CA ASN A 4 7.43 -6.80 -18.22
C ASN A 4 6.96 -7.65 -19.39
N SER A 5 5.75 -8.18 -19.31
CA SER A 5 5.04 -8.63 -20.48
C SER A 5 4.54 -7.39 -21.23
N ASP A 6 4.71 -7.38 -22.55
CA ASP A 6 4.30 -6.31 -23.46
C ASP A 6 2.76 -6.19 -23.54
N HIS A 7 2.08 -6.04 -22.41
CA HIS A 7 0.65 -5.73 -22.39
C HIS A 7 0.48 -4.23 -22.58
N GLU A 8 0.34 -3.81 -23.84
CA GLU A 8 -0.17 -2.48 -24.15
C GLU A 8 -1.63 -2.30 -23.65
N ASP A 9 -2.35 -3.40 -23.43
CA ASP A 9 -3.72 -3.42 -22.91
C ASP A 9 -3.81 -3.69 -21.40
N LEU A 10 -4.07 -2.62 -20.65
CA LEU A 10 -4.29 -2.65 -19.20
C LEU A 10 -5.49 -3.52 -18.79
N HIS A 11 -6.58 -3.54 -19.56
CA HIS A 11 -7.77 -4.32 -19.22
C HIS A 11 -7.47 -5.82 -19.27
N ALA A 12 -6.79 -6.27 -20.34
CA ALA A 12 -6.39 -7.67 -20.51
C ALA A 12 -5.47 -8.14 -19.38
N LEU A 13 -4.45 -7.34 -19.03
CA LEU A 13 -3.53 -7.64 -17.93
C LEU A 13 -4.28 -7.80 -16.60
N LEU A 14 -5.16 -6.87 -16.26
CA LEU A 14 -5.90 -6.91 -15.00
C LEU A 14 -6.88 -8.09 -14.93
N ALA A 15 -7.51 -8.44 -16.05
CA ALA A 15 -8.37 -9.60 -16.16
C ALA A 15 -7.57 -10.91 -15.95
N GLU A 16 -6.38 -11.02 -16.53
CA GLU A 16 -5.47 -12.17 -16.33
C GLU A 16 -5.05 -12.29 -14.86
N MET A 17 -4.57 -11.20 -14.25
CA MET A 17 -4.20 -11.17 -12.83
C MET A 17 -5.36 -11.62 -11.93
N LYS A 18 -6.59 -11.16 -12.22
CA LYS A 18 -7.79 -11.57 -11.50
C LYS A 18 -8.08 -13.07 -11.65
N GLN A 19 -7.96 -13.63 -12.84
CA GLN A 19 -8.13 -15.07 -13.07
C GLN A 19 -7.09 -15.89 -12.29
N GLN A 20 -5.86 -15.40 -12.22
CA GLN A 20 -4.77 -15.98 -11.44
C GLN A 20 -4.88 -15.71 -9.93
N LYS A 21 -5.93 -15.00 -9.48
CA LYS A 21 -6.15 -14.59 -8.08
C LYS A 21 -4.97 -13.80 -7.51
N GLN A 22 -4.27 -13.05 -8.35
CA GLN A 22 -3.17 -12.20 -7.92
C GLN A 22 -3.71 -10.88 -7.39
N TYR A 23 -3.11 -10.41 -6.29
CA TYR A 23 -3.40 -9.10 -5.73
C TYR A 23 -2.65 -8.02 -6.51
N ILE A 24 -3.28 -6.85 -6.61
CA ILE A 24 -2.68 -5.68 -7.21
C ILE A 24 -2.06 -4.86 -6.06
N PRO A 25 -0.73 -4.70 -6.03
CA PRO A 25 -0.07 -3.93 -4.99
C PRO A 25 -0.60 -2.49 -4.93
N GLY A 26 -0.77 -1.95 -3.73
CA GLY A 26 -1.25 -0.59 -3.53
C GLY A 26 -2.77 -0.40 -3.58
N LEU A 27 -3.55 -1.47 -3.83
CA LEU A 27 -5.01 -1.44 -3.78
C LEU A 27 -5.58 -2.32 -2.67
N GLY A 28 -6.70 -1.87 -2.10
CA GLY A 28 -7.42 -2.53 -1.02
C GLY A 28 -6.90 -2.15 0.36
N HIS A 29 -7.81 -2.18 1.33
CA HIS A 29 -7.50 -1.86 2.71
C HIS A 29 -8.46 -2.59 3.67
N LYS A 30 -8.00 -2.97 4.86
CA LYS A 30 -8.79 -3.76 5.83
C LYS A 30 -9.88 -2.93 6.53
N LEU A 31 -9.56 -1.69 6.89
CA LEU A 31 -10.46 -0.76 7.60
C LEU A 31 -11.21 0.18 6.65
N PHE A 32 -10.48 0.94 5.83
CA PHE A 32 -11.04 1.78 4.79
C PHE A 32 -11.61 0.94 3.64
N THR A 33 -12.92 1.00 3.44
CA THR A 33 -13.61 0.21 2.40
C THR A 33 -13.94 1.01 1.15
N THR A 34 -13.94 2.34 1.23
CA THR A 34 -14.28 3.24 0.11
C THR A 34 -13.10 4.09 -0.33
N GLU A 35 -12.40 4.70 0.62
CA GLU A 35 -11.26 5.59 0.36
C GLU A 35 -10.31 5.59 1.57
N ASP A 36 -9.00 5.55 1.32
CA ASP A 36 -7.98 5.78 2.35
C ASP A 36 -7.66 7.27 2.41
N PRO A 37 -8.05 8.00 3.48
CA PRO A 37 -7.88 9.45 3.55
C PRO A 37 -6.42 9.87 3.43
N ARG A 38 -5.47 9.02 3.82
CA ARG A 38 -4.04 9.32 3.73
C ARG A 38 -3.56 9.36 2.28
N ALA A 39 -4.03 8.42 1.47
CA ALA A 39 -3.73 8.39 0.04
C ALA A 39 -4.31 9.62 -0.66
N THR A 40 -5.55 9.97 -0.34
CA THR A 40 -6.22 11.16 -0.88
C THR A 40 -5.48 12.45 -0.52
N THR A 41 -5.06 12.60 0.74
CA THR A 41 -4.25 13.74 1.17
C THR A 41 -2.93 13.81 0.41
N LEU A 42 -2.19 12.70 0.27
CA LEU A 42 -0.92 12.69 -0.47
C LEU A 42 -1.11 13.07 -1.94
N PHE A 43 -2.16 12.58 -2.61
CA PHE A 43 -2.44 12.99 -3.98
C PHE A 43 -2.84 14.45 -4.10
N SER A 44 -3.53 15.03 -3.11
CA SER A 44 -3.80 16.48 -3.10
C SER A 44 -2.50 17.27 -3.03
N ILE A 45 -1.62 16.92 -2.08
CA ILE A 45 -0.32 17.57 -1.92
C ILE A 45 0.53 17.41 -3.19
N ALA A 46 0.54 16.22 -3.81
CA ALA A 46 1.26 15.98 -5.05
C ALA A 46 0.75 16.89 -6.18
N LYS A 47 -0.56 17.13 -6.29
CA LYS A 47 -1.13 18.06 -7.27
C LYS A 47 -0.73 19.51 -6.98
N GLU A 48 -0.83 19.92 -5.72
CA GLU A 48 -0.44 21.27 -5.27
C GLU A 48 1.05 21.57 -5.51
N THR A 49 1.89 20.54 -5.39
CA THR A 49 3.35 20.63 -5.57
C THR A 49 3.83 20.26 -6.97
N THR A 50 2.93 20.08 -7.94
CA THR A 50 3.24 19.68 -9.33
C THR A 50 3.98 18.34 -9.47
N LEU A 51 3.95 17.49 -8.44
CA LEU A 51 4.51 16.15 -8.44
C LEU A 51 3.54 15.08 -8.94
N PHE A 52 2.25 15.39 -9.05
CA PHE A 52 1.26 14.46 -9.61
C PHE A 52 1.49 14.35 -11.13
N GLY A 53 2.12 13.26 -11.57
CA GLY A 53 2.52 13.02 -12.95
C GLY A 53 1.98 11.71 -13.52
N THR A 54 2.71 11.16 -14.50
CA THR A 54 2.27 10.00 -15.29
C THR A 54 2.05 8.74 -14.44
N HIS A 55 2.83 8.51 -13.38
CA HIS A 55 2.68 7.33 -12.52
C HIS A 55 1.47 7.48 -11.60
N CYS A 56 1.20 8.67 -11.07
CA CYS A 56 -0.03 8.95 -10.34
C CYS A 56 -1.27 8.80 -11.23
N GLU A 57 -1.24 9.34 -12.45
CA GLU A 57 -2.31 9.15 -13.44
C GLU A 57 -2.51 7.67 -13.78
N PHE A 58 -1.42 6.93 -13.97
CA PHE A 58 -1.47 5.49 -14.21
C PHE A 58 -2.12 4.75 -13.04
N MET A 59 -1.75 5.07 -11.80
CA MET A 59 -2.38 4.47 -10.61
C MET A 59 -3.88 4.77 -10.54
N MET A 60 -4.32 5.98 -10.90
CA MET A 60 -5.74 6.32 -10.97
C MET A 60 -6.47 5.52 -12.07
N ARG A 61 -5.83 5.28 -13.21
CA ARG A 61 -6.37 4.44 -14.29
C ARG A 61 -6.48 2.98 -13.86
N VAL A 62 -5.44 2.42 -13.26
CA VAL A 62 -5.43 1.07 -12.67
C VAL A 62 -6.55 0.95 -11.64
N HIS A 63 -6.64 1.89 -10.71
CA HIS A 63 -7.69 1.91 -9.68
C HIS A 63 -9.10 1.89 -10.30
N LYS A 64 -9.36 2.74 -11.31
CA LYS A 64 -10.65 2.77 -12.00
C LYS A 64 -10.96 1.44 -12.70
N GLU A 65 -9.99 0.87 -13.42
CA GLU A 65 -10.18 -0.37 -14.19
C GLU A 65 -10.41 -1.57 -13.27
N VAL A 66 -9.62 -1.70 -12.21
CA VAL A 66 -9.78 -2.76 -11.21
C VAL A 66 -11.15 -2.71 -10.56
N ASN A 67 -11.62 -1.51 -10.21
CA ASN A 67 -12.93 -1.33 -9.58
C ASN A 67 -14.09 -1.55 -10.56
N SER A 68 -13.90 -1.40 -11.88
CA SER A 68 -14.91 -1.75 -12.88
C SER A 68 -15.19 -3.26 -12.92
N GLN A 69 -14.16 -4.06 -12.61
CA GLN A 69 -14.20 -5.52 -12.63
C GLN A 69 -14.40 -6.14 -11.23
N SER A 70 -14.27 -5.37 -10.15
CA SER A 70 -14.31 -5.87 -8.77
C SER A 70 -15.75 -5.94 -8.23
N SER A 71 -16.03 -6.95 -7.40
CA SER A 71 -17.32 -7.06 -6.70
C SER A 71 -17.42 -6.16 -5.47
N LYS A 72 -16.29 -5.61 -5.01
CA LYS A 72 -16.20 -4.69 -3.87
C LYS A 72 -15.23 -3.55 -4.18
N PRO A 73 -15.44 -2.35 -3.62
CA PRO A 73 -14.49 -1.27 -3.82
C PRO A 73 -13.11 -1.65 -3.26
N LEU A 74 -12.08 -1.31 -4.02
CA LEU A 74 -10.67 -1.53 -3.68
C LEU A 74 -9.98 -0.16 -3.69
N PRO A 75 -9.98 0.57 -2.55
CA PRO A 75 -9.38 1.90 -2.50
C PRO A 75 -7.88 1.84 -2.75
N ILE A 76 -7.31 2.91 -3.31
CA ILE A 76 -5.86 3.11 -3.29
C ILE A 76 -5.44 3.28 -1.82
N ASN A 77 -4.56 2.41 -1.34
CA ASN A 77 -4.02 2.53 0.00
C ASN A 77 -2.80 3.46 0.02
N ILE A 78 -2.33 3.78 1.22
CA ILE A 78 -1.18 4.67 1.40
C ILE A 78 0.09 4.19 0.67
N ASP A 79 0.33 2.89 0.58
CA ASP A 79 1.51 2.33 -0.11
C ASP A 79 1.43 2.58 -1.62
N GLY A 80 0.23 2.43 -2.20
CA GLY A 80 -0.03 2.72 -3.60
C GLY A 80 0.16 4.20 -3.95
N ALA A 81 -0.29 5.10 -3.09
CA ALA A 81 -0.09 6.54 -3.27
C ALA A 81 1.39 6.92 -3.17
N ILE A 82 2.11 6.43 -2.14
CA ILE A 82 3.54 6.68 -1.96
C ILE A 82 4.33 6.15 -3.16
N ALA A 83 4.04 4.93 -3.62
CA ALA A 83 4.74 4.34 -4.76
C ALA A 83 4.58 5.18 -6.03
N ALA A 84 3.35 5.59 -6.36
CA ALA A 84 3.09 6.41 -7.55
C ALA A 84 3.81 7.77 -7.48
N ILE A 85 3.76 8.45 -6.32
CA ILE A 85 4.41 9.74 -6.13
C ILE A 85 5.94 9.61 -6.20
N LEU A 86 6.53 8.58 -5.59
CA LEU A 86 7.98 8.36 -5.66
C LEU A 86 8.45 8.11 -7.09
N CYS A 87 7.69 7.36 -7.88
CA CYS A 87 8.01 7.16 -9.29
C CYS A 87 7.92 8.48 -10.09
N ASP A 88 6.93 9.33 -9.82
CA ASP A 88 6.85 10.67 -10.44
C ASP A 88 7.96 11.62 -9.99
N MET A 89 8.50 11.43 -8.78
CA MET A 89 9.71 12.09 -8.30
C MET A 89 11.00 11.53 -8.94
N GLY A 90 10.91 10.49 -9.77
CA GLY A 90 12.06 9.88 -10.47
C GLY A 90 12.84 8.86 -9.64
N PHE A 91 12.30 8.38 -8.51
CA PHE A 91 12.93 7.29 -7.76
C PHE A 91 12.79 5.96 -8.50
N ASP A 92 13.85 5.13 -8.44
CA ASP A 92 13.77 3.74 -8.85
C ASP A 92 12.80 2.98 -7.93
N TYR A 93 11.90 2.17 -8.51
CA TYR A 93 10.87 1.44 -7.77
C TYR A 93 11.45 0.52 -6.67
N GLN A 94 12.70 0.06 -6.83
CA GLN A 94 13.41 -0.76 -5.85
C GLN A 94 13.68 -0.01 -4.54
N LEU A 95 13.73 1.33 -4.59
CA LEU A 95 13.94 2.19 -3.43
C LEU A 95 12.68 2.44 -2.60
N GLY A 96 11.49 2.11 -3.11
CA GLY A 96 10.22 2.39 -2.43
C GLY A 96 10.17 1.83 -1.00
N LYS A 97 10.69 0.62 -0.79
CA LYS A 97 10.77 0.00 0.54
C LYS A 97 11.71 0.75 1.49
N SER A 98 12.82 1.29 0.99
CA SER A 98 13.77 2.04 1.79
C SER A 98 13.15 3.33 2.34
N ILE A 99 12.40 4.06 1.50
CA ILE A 99 11.68 5.27 1.93
C ILE A 99 10.65 4.94 3.01
N PHE A 100 9.88 3.86 2.84
CA PHE A 100 8.94 3.39 3.85
C PHE A 100 9.63 3.12 5.19
N ILE A 101 10.76 2.38 5.19
CA ILE A 101 11.51 2.06 6.41
C ILE A 101 11.99 3.34 7.10
N ILE A 102 12.58 4.28 6.35
CA ILE A 102 13.05 5.57 6.89
C ILE A 102 11.89 6.31 7.58
N GLY A 103 10.73 6.40 6.95
CA GLY A 103 9.54 7.02 7.54
C GLY A 103 8.99 6.28 8.77
N ARG A 104 9.31 4.99 8.94
CA ARG A 104 8.86 4.19 10.08
C ARG A 104 9.76 4.24 11.30
N VAL A 105 11.06 4.41 11.12
CA VAL A 105 12.06 4.40 12.21
C VAL A 105 11.70 5.35 13.36
N PRO A 106 11.31 6.63 13.14
CA PRO A 106 10.98 7.53 14.25
C PRO A 106 9.85 7.02 15.15
N GLY A 107 8.81 6.43 14.55
CA GLY A 107 7.69 5.88 15.32
C GLY A 107 8.05 4.60 16.07
N LEU A 108 8.93 3.76 15.51
CA LEU A 108 9.46 2.59 16.21
C LEU A 108 10.29 3.01 17.43
N LEU A 109 11.15 4.02 17.28
CA LEU A 109 11.93 4.57 18.38
C LEU A 109 11.04 5.17 19.47
N ALA A 110 9.97 5.88 19.07
CA ALA A 110 8.99 6.41 20.02
C ALA A 110 8.30 5.30 20.82
N HIS A 111 7.86 4.21 20.18
CA HIS A 111 7.27 3.06 20.88
C HIS A 111 8.28 2.37 21.81
N ILE A 112 9.54 2.22 21.40
CA ILE A 112 10.59 1.65 22.26
C ILE A 112 10.77 2.53 23.50
N HIS A 113 10.82 3.85 23.31
CA HIS A 113 10.96 4.79 24.42
C HIS A 113 9.75 4.73 25.36
N GLU A 114 8.53 4.72 24.81
CA GLU A 114 7.28 4.62 25.56
C GLU A 114 7.21 3.34 26.40
N GLU A 115 7.56 2.18 25.85
CA GLU A 115 7.58 0.92 26.61
C GLU A 115 8.67 0.93 27.69
N THR A 116 9.81 1.60 27.45
CA THR A 116 10.91 1.71 28.42
C THR A 116 10.53 2.58 29.62
N ILE A 117 9.87 3.72 29.41
CA ILE A 117 9.52 4.64 30.50
C ILE A 117 8.30 4.18 31.30
N ASN A 118 7.39 3.42 30.69
CA ASN A 118 6.18 2.93 31.33
C ASN A 118 6.38 1.62 32.10
N ASP A 119 7.58 1.02 32.03
CA ASP A 119 7.97 -0.23 32.72
C ASP A 119 6.90 -1.33 32.64
N VAL A 120 6.33 -1.53 31.44
CA VAL A 120 5.20 -2.43 31.22
C VAL A 120 5.55 -3.92 31.36
N GLY A 121 6.82 -4.25 31.62
CA GLY A 121 7.34 -5.60 31.71
C GLY A 121 7.17 -6.40 30.41
N ILE A 122 7.34 -7.72 30.50
CA ILE A 122 7.21 -8.61 29.33
C ILE A 122 5.73 -8.90 29.06
N ARG A 123 5.24 -8.49 27.90
CA ARG A 123 3.90 -8.87 27.41
C ARG A 123 3.89 -10.33 26.93
N ARG A 124 2.90 -11.11 27.38
CA ARG A 124 2.64 -12.48 26.90
C ARG A 124 1.29 -12.51 26.20
N LEU A 125 1.17 -13.30 25.14
CA LEU A 125 -0.14 -13.59 24.53
C LEU A 125 -1.00 -14.33 25.54
N SER A 126 -2.30 -14.02 25.57
CA SER A 126 -3.24 -14.77 26.40
C SER A 126 -3.46 -16.16 25.79
N PRO A 127 -3.78 -17.20 26.60
CA PRO A 127 -4.13 -18.51 26.07
C PRO A 127 -5.31 -18.47 25.08
N GLU A 128 -6.21 -17.51 25.23
CA GLU A 128 -7.39 -17.30 24.37
C GLU A 128 -7.02 -16.80 22.97
N ASP A 129 -5.91 -16.05 22.87
CA ASP A 129 -5.34 -15.59 21.59
C ASP A 129 -4.54 -16.67 20.86
N VAL A 130 -4.35 -17.84 21.47
CA VAL A 130 -3.50 -18.93 20.95
C VAL A 130 -4.35 -20.17 20.63
N VAL A 131 -4.50 -20.46 19.35
CA VAL A 131 -5.08 -21.73 18.90
C VAL A 131 -3.99 -22.79 18.86
N TYR A 132 -3.93 -23.65 19.88
CA TYR A 132 -3.06 -24.83 19.89
C TYR A 132 -3.64 -25.94 19.01
N LYS A 133 -3.00 -26.21 17.87
CA LYS A 133 -3.38 -27.27 16.93
C LYS A 133 -2.55 -28.55 17.12
N GLY A 134 -2.21 -28.89 18.35
CA GLY A 134 -1.31 -30.03 18.62
C GLY A 134 -1.68 -31.32 17.87
N ILE A 135 -0.69 -32.21 17.78
CA ILE A 135 -0.89 -33.65 17.55
C ILE A 135 -0.89 -34.32 18.93
#